data_AF-A0AAE1Q517-F1
#
_entry.id   AF-A0AAE1Q517-F1
#
_cell.length_a   1.000
_cell.length_b   1.000
_cell.length_c   1.000
_cell.angle_alpha   90.00
_cell.angle_beta   90.00
_cell.angle_gamma   90.00
#
_symmetry.space_group_name_H-M   'P 1'
#
loop_
_entity.id
_entity.type
_entity.pdbx_description
1 polymer ?
#
loop_
_entity_poly.entity_id
_entity_poly.type
_entity_poly.pdbx_seq_one_letter_code
_entity_poly.pdbx_strand_id
1 'polypeptide(L)' 'MQPSSSSSKKEKENCNNYHGIFLLSIASKIFARILLGHLLTLTEDVLPESQCGFRPSRGTIDIIFCTQQLQEKSLE' A
#
# COMPACT_ATOMS: atom_id res chain seq x y z
N MET A 1 35.69 8.01 9.22
CA MET A 1 34.45 7.19 9.20
C MET A 1 34.26 6.62 10.60
N GLN A 2 33.45 7.26 11.45
CA GLN A 2 33.15 6.76 12.80
C GLN A 2 32.11 5.62 12.66
N PRO A 3 32.25 4.49 13.38
CA PRO A 3 31.22 3.47 13.40
C PRO A 3 30.03 4.00 14.21
N SER A 4 28.88 4.20 13.54
CA SER A 4 27.63 4.54 14.21
C SER A 4 27.21 3.37 15.10
N SER A 5 27.40 3.55 16.40
CA SER A 5 26.96 2.65 17.44
C SER A 5 25.46 2.39 17.34
N SER A 6 25.12 1.11 17.41
CA SER A 6 23.77 0.57 17.44
C SER A 6 22.91 1.24 18.51
N SER A 7 22.03 2.16 18.11
CA SER A 7 21.08 2.84 19.00
C SER A 7 19.75 2.08 19.06
N SER A 8 19.78 0.76 19.26
CA SER A 8 18.59 -0.10 19.40
C SER A 8 17.94 -0.03 20.79
N LYS A 9 18.20 1.04 21.56
CA LYS A 9 17.66 1.27 22.91
C LYS A 9 16.85 2.56 23.08
N LYS A 10 16.73 3.44 22.06
CA LYS A 10 16.04 4.74 22.19
C LYS A 10 14.71 4.88 21.44
N GLU A 11 14.30 3.92 20.62
CA GLU A 11 13.07 4.05 19.82
C GLU A 11 11.79 3.56 20.53
N LYS A 12 11.91 2.81 21.64
CA LYS A 12 10.74 2.21 22.30
C LYS A 12 9.87 3.21 23.08
N GLU A 13 10.36 4.43 23.35
CA GLU A 13 9.58 5.50 24.00
C GLU A 13 8.95 6.46 23.00
N ASN A 14 9.27 6.37 21.71
CA ASN A 14 8.73 7.26 20.69
C ASN A 14 7.34 6.77 20.25
N CYS A 15 6.30 7.15 21.00
CA CYS A 15 4.90 6.80 20.72
C CYS A 15 4.33 7.47 19.45
N ASN A 16 5.13 8.25 18.71
CA ASN A 16 4.71 8.95 17.50
C ASN A 16 4.43 8.02 16.29
N ASN A 17 4.72 6.72 16.40
CA ASN A 17 4.41 5.72 15.36
C ASN A 17 3.30 4.74 15.78
N TYR A 18 2.47 5.10 16.76
CA TYR A 18 1.33 4.26 17.15
C TYR A 18 0.21 4.37 16.11
N HIS A 19 -0.11 3.26 15.44
CA HIS A 19 -1.25 3.18 14.52
C HIS A 19 -2.34 2.29 15.14
N GLY A 20 -3.31 2.93 15.80
CA GLY A 20 -4.44 2.24 16.42
C GLY A 20 -5.32 1.58 15.35
N ILE A 21 -5.61 0.29 15.51
CA ILE A 21 -6.52 -0.44 14.62
C ILE A 21 -7.86 -0.60 15.34
N PHE A 22 -8.94 -0.17 14.67
CA PHE A 22 -10.30 -0.36 15.17
C PHE A 22 -10.86 -1.70 14.70
N LEU A 23 -11.45 -2.45 15.63
CA LEU A 23 -12.13 -3.71 15.30
C LEU A 23 -13.57 -3.43 14.90
N LEU A 24 -13.93 -3.80 13.68
CA LEU A 24 -15.29 -3.67 13.18
C LEU A 24 -16.18 -4.84 13.67
N SER A 25 -17.46 -4.54 13.94
CA SER A 25 -18.46 -5.57 14.29
C SER A 25 -18.64 -6.58 13.16
N ILE A 26 -19.13 -7.79 13.47
CA ILE A 26 -19.36 -8.84 12.47
C ILE A 26 -20.34 -8.37 11.38
N ALA A 27 -21.46 -7.75 11.77
CA ALA A 27 -22.44 -7.25 10.82
C ALA A 27 -21.84 -6.19 9.87
N SER A 28 -21.04 -5.27 10.41
CA SER A 28 -20.36 -4.25 9.62
C SER A 28 -19.30 -4.84 8.69
N LYS A 29 -18.59 -5.90 9.07
CA LYS A 29 -17.64 -6.61 8.19
C LYS A 29 -18.35 -7.25 7.00
N ILE A 30 -19.51 -7.88 7.23
CA ILE A 30 -20.32 -8.46 6.16
C ILE A 30 -20.77 -7.36 5.18
N PHE A 31 -21.29 -6.26 5.71
CA PHE A 31 -21.70 -5.12 4.90
C PHE A 31 -20.53 -4.53 4.08
N ALA A 32 -19.37 -4.33 4.70
CA ALA A 32 -18.17 -3.83 4.02
C ALA A 32 -17.71 -4.76 2.87
N ARG A 33 -17.84 -6.08 3.02
CA ARG A 33 -17.51 -7.04 1.96
C ARG A 33 -18.47 -6.97 0.78
N ILE A 34 -19.77 -6.79 1.04
CA ILE A 34 -20.78 -6.61 -0.02
C ILE A 34 -20.48 -5.31 -0.79
N LEU A 35 -20.23 -4.22 -0.06
CA LEU A 35 -19.90 -2.93 -0.65
C LEU A 35 -18.61 -3.00 -1.49
N LEU A 36 -17.59 -3.68 -0.98
CA LEU A 36 -16.34 -3.90 -1.71
C LEU A 36 -16.58 -4.64 -3.02
N GLY A 37 -17.44 -5.67 -3.04
CA GLY A 37 -17.78 -6.40 -4.25
C GLY A 37 -18.36 -5.50 -5.35
N HIS A 38 -19.24 -4.58 -4.98
CA HIS A 38 -19.81 -3.60 -5.92
C HIS A 38 -18.80 -2.54 -6.35
N LEU A 39 -17.94 -2.09 -5.43
CA LEU A 39 -16.93 -1.09 -5.76
C LEU A 39 -15.89 -1.65 -6.73
N LEU A 40 -15.45 -2.90 -6.52
CA LEU A 40 -14.45 -3.54 -7.36
C LEU A 40 -14.87 -3.62 -8.84
N THR A 41 -16.15 -3.87 -9.11
CA THR A 41 -16.66 -3.92 -10.50
C THR A 41 -16.65 -2.55 -11.16
N LEU A 42 -16.79 -1.46 -10.40
CA LEU A 42 -16.76 -0.10 -10.92
C LEU A 42 -15.33 0.43 -11.05
N THR A 43 -14.43 0.01 -10.15
CA THR A 43 -13.06 0.53 -10.12
C THR A 43 -12.22 0.15 -11.32
N GLU A 44 -12.55 -0.94 -12.02
CA GLU A 44 -11.82 -1.31 -13.23
C GLU A 44 -11.94 -0.24 -14.33
N ASP A 45 -13.13 0.37 -14.46
CA ASP A 45 -13.42 1.39 -15.46
C ASP A 45 -13.01 2.81 -15.03
N VAL A 46 -12.95 3.05 -13.71
CA VAL A 46 -12.72 4.39 -13.14
C VAL A 46 -11.25 4.64 -12.79
N LEU A 47 -10.51 3.62 -12.36
CA LEU A 47 -9.13 3.79 -11.90
C LEU A 47 -8.15 3.91 -13.09
N PRO A 48 -7.16 4.81 -13.01
CA PRO A 48 -6.11 4.88 -14.01
C PRO A 48 -5.23 3.63 -13.96
N GLU A 49 -4.66 3.23 -15.10
CA GLU A 49 -3.74 2.07 -15.21
C GLU A 49 -2.53 2.15 -14.27
N SER A 50 -2.07 3.36 -13.95
CA SER A 50 -0.97 3.57 -13.01
C SER A 50 -1.31 3.20 -11.55
N GLN A 51 -2.59 3.06 -11.23
CA GLN A 51 -3.06 2.69 -9.89
C GLN A 51 -3.07 1.17 -9.72
N CYS A 52 -2.07 0.63 -9.04
CA CYS A 52 -2.02 -0.81 -8.75
C CYS A 52 -2.45 -1.17 -7.31
N GLY A 53 -2.39 -0.21 -6.38
CA GLY A 53 -2.80 -0.45 -5.00
C GLY A 53 -4.31 -0.69 -4.88
N PHE A 54 -4.69 -1.69 -4.07
CA PHE A 54 -6.09 -2.08 -3.82
C PHE A 54 -6.87 -2.58 -5.05
N ARG A 55 -6.17 -2.92 -6.14
CA ARG A 55 -6.76 -3.42 -7.38
C ARG A 55 -6.42 -4.91 -7.54
N PRO A 56 -7.39 -5.77 -7.89
CA PRO A 56 -7.10 -7.18 -8.14
C PRO A 56 -6.14 -7.31 -9.33
N SER A 57 -5.27 -8.32 -9.29
CA SER A 57 -4.34 -8.65 -10.37
C SER A 57 -3.27 -7.60 -10.71
N ARG A 58 -3.14 -6.53 -9.92
CA ARG A 58 -2.06 -5.53 -10.05
C ARG A 58 -1.24 -5.51 -8.78
N GLY A 59 0.08 -5.68 -8.90
CA GLY A 59 0.99 -5.77 -7.76
C GLY A 59 2.07 -4.70 -7.77
N THR A 60 2.79 -4.59 -6.65
CA THR A 60 3.97 -3.72 -6.54
C THR A 60 5.05 -4.08 -7.57
N ILE A 61 5.15 -5.36 -7.94
CA ILE A 61 6.10 -5.86 -8.94
C ILE A 61 5.84 -5.18 -10.31
N ASP A 62 4.58 -5.05 -10.71
CA ASP A 62 4.21 -4.45 -11.99
C ASP A 62 4.63 -2.97 -12.06
N ILE A 63 4.41 -2.21 -10.98
CA ILE A 63 4.85 -0.79 -10.90
C ILE A 63 6.38 -0.69 -10.92
N ILE A 64 7.07 -1.53 -10.16
CA ILE A 64 8.54 -1.53 -10.12
C ILE A 64 9.11 -1.82 -11.51
N PHE A 65 8.53 -2.78 -12.24
CA PHE A 65 8.92 -3.07 -13.61
C PHE A 65 8.64 -1.89 -14.55
N CYS A 66 7.42 -1.34 -14.53
CA CYS A 66 7.06 -0.18 -15.35
C CYS A 66 7.98 1.02 -15.07
N THR A 67 8.32 1.27 -13.81
CA THR A 67 9.20 2.36 -13.40
C THR A 67 10.62 2.18 -13.93
N GLN A 68 11.15 0.96 -13.88
CA GLN A 68 12.46 0.65 -14.47
C GLN A 68 12.46 0.87 -15.99
N GLN A 69 11.44 0.38 -16.70
CA GLN A 69 11.34 0.60 -18.15
C GLN A 69 11.23 2.07 -18.51
N LEU A 70 10.51 2.88 -17.71
CA LEU A 70 10.43 4.32 -17.91
C LEU A 70 11.78 5.01 -17.65
N GLN A 71 12.50 4.58 -16.62
CA GLN A 71 13.82 5.10 -16.30
C GLN A 71 14.83 4.80 -17.41
N GLU A 72 14.87 3.58 -17.93
CA GLU A 72 15.75 3.18 -19.04
C GLU A 72 15.50 4.05 -20.28
N LYS A 73 14.24 4.18 -20.69
CA LYS A 73 13.85 4.99 -21.86
C LYS A 73 14.09 6.50 -21.71
N SER A 74 14.17 7.00 -20.48
CA SER A 74 14.42 8.43 -20.22
C SER A 74 15.92 8.76 -20.17
N LEU A 75 16.78 7.74 -20.11
CA LEU A 75 18.23 7.86 -20.12
C LEU A 75 18.84 7.62 -21.51
N GLU A 76 18.05 7.13 -22.46
CA GLU A 76 18.33 7.13 -23.91
C GLU A 76 18.19 8.55 -24.50
#